data_AF-F9RRV5-F1
#
_entry.id   AF-F9RRV5-F1
#
_cell.length_a   1.000
_cell.length_b   1.000
_cell.length_c   1.000
_cell.angle_alpha   90.00
_cell.angle_beta   90.00
_cell.angle_gamma   90.00
#
_symmetry.space_group_name_H-M   'P 1'
#
loop_
_entity.id
_entity.type
_entity.pdbx_description
1 polymer ?
#
loop_
_entity_poly.entity_id
_entity_poly.type
_entity_poly.pdbx_seq_one_letter_code
_entity_poly.pdbx_strand_id
1 'polypeptide(L)'
;MKYPQTKAFGLIANMVANKSRMEFSRELKKQGVSIKPEQSYMISLAAKNNGSVAMSEFTKDADFLGDKSRVSKMIKELIDSGYCIRQEDPDDRRYMMLKLTNLGLETEKKIAEAYKIRFSVISSEFSDHELEEFRAYLLRFLNILS
;
A
#
# COMPACT_ATOMS: atom_id res chain seq x y z
N MET A 1 35.07 -7.59 -13.76
CA MET A 1 34.28 -6.68 -14.61
C MET A 1 33.49 -5.74 -13.69
N LYS A 2 33.90 -4.47 -13.56
CA LYS A 2 33.16 -3.50 -12.73
C LYS A 2 31.86 -3.17 -13.46
N TYR A 3 30.73 -3.62 -12.93
CA TYR A 3 29.42 -3.27 -13.47
C TYR A 3 29.28 -1.73 -13.48
N PRO A 4 28.75 -1.11 -14.56
CA PRO A 4 28.53 0.33 -14.57
C PRO A 4 27.60 0.71 -13.40
N GLN A 5 28.04 1.62 -12.54
CA GLN A 5 27.34 1.99 -11.30
C GLN A 5 25.87 2.39 -11.53
N THR A 6 25.53 2.85 -12.73
CA THR A 6 24.16 3.25 -13.11
C THR A 6 23.17 2.10 -13.17
N LYS A 7 23.58 0.88 -13.56
CA LYS A 7 22.71 -0.31 -13.52
C LYS A 7 22.51 -0.84 -12.10
N ALA A 8 23.39 -0.51 -11.16
CA ALA A 8 23.28 -0.94 -9.78
C ALA A 8 22.18 -0.18 -9.02
N PHE A 9 21.91 1.09 -9.35
CA PHE A 9 20.94 1.91 -8.63
C PHE A 9 19.50 1.37 -8.71
N GLY A 10 19.00 1.13 -9.93
CA GLY A 10 17.66 0.57 -10.13
C GLY A 10 17.50 -0.83 -9.50
N LEU A 11 18.57 -1.63 -9.51
CA LEU A 11 18.59 -2.93 -8.84
C LEU A 11 18.49 -2.80 -7.32
N ILE A 12 19.27 -1.90 -6.70
CA ILE A 12 19.23 -1.65 -5.25
C ILE A 12 17.85 -1.14 -4.84
N ALA A 13 17.27 -0.18 -5.57
CA ALA A 13 15.93 0.32 -5.29
C ALA A 13 14.88 -0.81 -5.33
N ASN A 14 14.95 -1.68 -6.35
CA ASN A 14 14.07 -2.85 -6.44
C ASN A 14 14.28 -3.85 -5.30
N MET A 15 15.53 -4.13 -4.93
CA MET A 15 15.87 -5.01 -3.79
C MET A 15 15.34 -4.46 -2.47
N VAL A 16 15.49 -3.15 -2.23
CA VAL A 16 14.96 -2.49 -1.03
C VAL A 16 13.43 -2.57 -1.00
N ALA A 17 12.76 -2.24 -2.10
CA ALA A 17 11.30 -2.34 -2.20
C ALA A 17 10.80 -3.77 -1.95
N ASN A 18 11.45 -4.78 -2.54
CA ASN A 18 11.09 -6.18 -2.36
C ASN A 18 11.33 -6.66 -0.92
N LYS A 19 12.48 -6.34 -0.32
CA LYS A 19 12.75 -6.68 1.09
C LYS A 19 11.74 -6.02 2.03
N SER A 20 11.44 -4.74 1.82
CA SER A 20 10.41 -4.02 2.58
C SER A 20 9.04 -4.68 2.45
N ARG A 21 8.65 -5.08 1.23
CA ARG A 21 7.40 -5.83 0.98
C ARG A 21 7.39 -7.17 1.73
N MET A 22 8.49 -7.92 1.70
CA MET A 22 8.60 -9.21 2.38
C MET A 22 8.52 -9.08 3.91
N GLU A 23 9.25 -8.12 4.51
CA GLU A 23 9.17 -7.89 5.95
C GLU A 23 7.76 -7.47 6.36
N PHE A 24 7.10 -6.62 5.58
CA PHE A 24 5.72 -6.24 5.84
C PHE A 24 4.76 -7.44 5.79
N SER A 25 4.86 -8.28 4.77
CA SER A 25 4.04 -9.50 4.67
C SER A 25 4.27 -10.45 5.84
N ARG A 26 5.51 -10.56 6.34
CA ARG A 26 5.79 -11.35 7.54
C ARG A 26 5.12 -10.75 8.77
N GLU A 27 5.15 -9.43 8.91
CA GLU A 27 4.54 -8.75 10.04
C GLU A 27 3.02 -8.90 10.04
N LEU A 28 2.37 -8.70 8.90
CA LEU A 28 0.93 -8.98 8.73
C LEU A 28 0.59 -10.43 9.12
N LYS A 29 1.40 -11.40 8.68
CA LYS A 29 1.19 -12.81 9.00
C LYS A 29 1.32 -13.11 10.50
N LYS A 30 2.30 -12.50 11.20
CA LYS A 30 2.42 -12.64 12.67
C LYS A 30 1.17 -12.14 13.40
N GLN A 31 0.51 -11.12 12.87
CA GLN A 31 -0.71 -10.54 13.42
C GLN A 31 -1.99 -11.27 12.97
N GLY A 32 -1.85 -12.41 12.28
CA GLY A 32 -2.95 -13.22 11.78
C GLY A 32 -3.72 -12.57 10.62
N VAL A 33 -3.11 -11.62 9.92
CA VAL A 33 -3.72 -10.95 8.76
C VAL A 33 -3.27 -11.65 7.48
N SER A 34 -4.23 -12.14 6.69
CA SER A 34 -3.98 -12.87 5.44
C SER A 34 -4.37 -12.05 4.21
N ILE A 35 -3.72 -10.89 4.03
CA ILE A 35 -3.89 -10.03 2.85
C ILE A 35 -2.54 -9.73 2.20
N LYS A 36 -2.56 -9.35 0.92
CA LYS A 36 -1.37 -8.89 0.20
C LYS A 36 -1.02 -7.44 0.57
N PRO A 37 0.25 -7.01 0.47
CA PRO A 37 0.65 -5.62 0.72
C PRO A 37 -0.11 -4.57 -0.10
N GLU A 38 -0.46 -4.87 -1.34
CA GLU A 38 -1.24 -3.96 -2.18
C GLU A 38 -2.70 -3.85 -1.69
N GLN A 39 -3.25 -4.92 -1.12
CA GLN A 39 -4.59 -4.92 -0.52
C GLN A 39 -4.62 -4.17 0.81
N SER A 40 -3.53 -4.17 1.59
CA SER A 40 -3.46 -3.38 2.82
C SER A 40 -3.55 -1.88 2.52
N TYR A 41 -2.95 -1.42 1.42
CA TYR A 41 -3.11 -0.03 0.97
C TYR A 41 -4.57 0.31 0.70
N MET A 42 -5.33 -0.57 0.04
CA MET A 42 -6.75 -0.33 -0.23
C MET A 42 -7.57 -0.20 1.06
N ILE A 43 -7.30 -1.05 2.05
CA ILE A 43 -7.95 -0.98 3.37
C ILE A 43 -7.58 0.33 4.08
N SER A 44 -6.30 0.67 4.15
CA SER A 44 -5.83 1.92 4.80
C SER A 44 -6.38 3.17 4.11
N LEU A 45 -6.48 3.17 2.78
CA LEU A 45 -7.07 4.29 2.04
C LEU A 45 -8.56 4.44 2.36
N ALA A 46 -9.32 3.35 2.42
CA ALA A 46 -10.72 3.39 2.83
C ALA A 46 -10.87 3.89 4.27
N ALA A 47 -10.05 3.40 5.21
CA ALA A 47 -10.09 3.85 6.60
C ALA A 47 -9.81 5.35 6.76
N LYS A 48 -8.81 5.88 6.03
CA LYS A 48 -8.50 7.32 6.00
C LYS A 48 -9.67 8.17 5.48
N ASN A 49 -10.52 7.60 4.62
CA ASN A 49 -11.72 8.24 4.07
C ASN A 49 -12.99 7.81 4.85
N ASN A 50 -12.95 7.85 6.18
CA ASN A 50 -14.08 7.50 7.05
C ASN A 50 -14.65 6.09 6.80
N GLY A 51 -13.79 5.14 6.44
CA GLY A 51 -14.13 3.76 6.19
C GLY A 51 -14.72 3.47 4.81
N SER A 52 -14.75 4.43 3.88
CA SER A 52 -15.30 4.24 2.53
C SER A 52 -14.54 5.06 1.48
N VAL A 53 -14.27 4.48 0.32
CA VAL A 53 -13.58 5.18 -0.77
C VAL A 53 -14.14 4.77 -2.13
N ALA A 54 -14.21 5.70 -3.07
CA ALA A 54 -14.63 5.40 -4.43
C ALA A 54 -13.66 4.42 -5.09
N MET A 55 -14.19 3.37 -5.73
CA MET A 55 -13.35 2.35 -6.38
C MET A 55 -12.48 2.92 -7.51
N SER A 56 -12.87 4.05 -8.09
CA SER A 56 -12.07 4.79 -9.09
C SER A 56 -10.77 5.36 -8.51
N GLU A 57 -10.70 5.64 -7.21
CA GLU A 57 -9.49 6.19 -6.57
C GLU A 57 -8.31 5.22 -6.70
N PHE A 58 -8.55 3.91 -6.66
CA PHE A 58 -7.51 2.90 -6.81
C PHE A 58 -6.87 2.86 -8.21
N THR A 59 -7.45 3.55 -9.19
CA THR A 59 -6.84 3.67 -10.53
C THR A 59 -5.87 4.83 -10.64
N LYS A 60 -5.84 5.75 -9.66
CA LYS A 60 -4.90 6.87 -9.63
C LYS A 60 -3.47 6.43 -9.30
N ASP A 61 -3.33 5.33 -8.54
CA ASP A 61 -2.04 4.77 -8.13
C ASP A 61 -1.64 3.55 -8.97
N ALA A 62 -1.80 3.64 -10.29
CA ALA A 62 -1.58 2.52 -11.22
C ALA A 62 -0.14 1.97 -11.15
N ASP A 63 0.85 2.82 -10.87
CA ASP A 63 2.26 2.40 -10.70
C ASP A 63 2.46 1.46 -9.50
N PHE A 64 1.59 1.57 -8.49
CA PHE A 64 1.65 0.76 -7.28
C PHE A 64 0.68 -0.43 -7.32
N LEU A 65 -0.58 -0.19 -7.73
CA LEU A 65 -1.64 -1.19 -7.71
C LEU A 65 -1.74 -2.02 -9.00
N GLY A 66 -1.10 -1.55 -10.08
CA GLY A 66 -1.15 -2.15 -11.39
C GLY A 66 -2.41 -1.78 -12.18
N ASP A 67 -2.65 -2.53 -13.25
CA ASP A 67 -3.76 -2.26 -14.16
C ASP A 67 -5.15 -2.44 -13.52
N LYS A 68 -6.18 -1.94 -14.22
CA LYS A 68 -7.58 -1.98 -13.78
C LYS A 68 -8.10 -3.41 -13.52
N SER A 69 -7.60 -4.40 -14.25
CA SER A 69 -8.00 -5.80 -14.07
C SER A 69 -7.46 -6.37 -12.76
N ARG A 70 -6.20 -6.06 -12.44
CA ARG A 70 -5.55 -6.43 -11.18
C ARG A 70 -6.20 -5.74 -9.99
N VAL A 71 -6.49 -4.44 -10.11
CA VAL A 71 -7.23 -3.67 -9.10
C VAL A 71 -8.61 -4.30 -8.85
N SER A 72 -9.36 -4.60 -9.91
CA SER A 72 -10.70 -5.21 -9.80
C SER A 72 -10.64 -6.58 -9.13
N LYS A 73 -9.62 -7.39 -9.44
CA LYS A 73 -9.38 -8.68 -8.78
C LYS A 73 -9.10 -8.52 -7.28
N MET A 74 -8.23 -7.57 -6.90
CA MET A 74 -7.92 -7.32 -5.49
C MET A 74 -9.13 -6.86 -4.69
N ILE A 75 -9.97 -6.00 -5.27
CA ILE A 75 -11.22 -5.56 -4.65
C ILE A 75 -12.17 -6.73 -4.45
N LYS A 76 -12.33 -7.58 -5.47
CA LYS A 76 -13.14 -8.79 -5.35
C LYS A 76 -12.62 -9.71 -4.23
N GLU A 77 -11.32 -9.97 -4.17
CA GLU A 77 -10.71 -10.79 -3.11
C GLU A 77 -10.97 -10.21 -1.70
N LEU A 78 -10.94 -8.87 -1.55
CA LEU A 78 -11.25 -8.20 -0.28
C LEU A 78 -12.72 -8.33 0.13
N ILE A 79 -13.63 -8.28 -0.83
CA ILE A 79 -15.07 -8.47 -0.59
C ILE A 79 -15.37 -9.93 -0.26
N ASP A 80 -14.84 -10.86 -1.04
CA ASP A 80 -15.02 -12.31 -0.85
C ASP A 80 -14.46 -12.77 0.51
N SER A 81 -13.41 -12.10 1.02
CA SER A 81 -12.82 -12.35 2.34
C SER A 81 -13.53 -11.63 3.49
N GLY A 82 -14.56 -10.84 3.21
CA GLY A 82 -15.37 -10.14 4.22
C GLY A 82 -14.75 -8.87 4.82
N TYR A 83 -13.60 -8.41 4.31
CA TYR A 83 -12.96 -7.16 4.79
C TYR A 83 -13.69 -5.92 4.30
N CYS A 84 -14.30 -6.01 3.12
CA CYS A 84 -15.00 -4.90 2.49
C CYS A 84 -16.37 -5.34 1.99
N ILE A 85 -17.23 -4.36 1.77
CA ILE A 85 -18.46 -4.49 0.98
C ILE A 85 -18.49 -3.45 -0.12
N ARG A 86 -19.23 -3.76 -1.18
CA ARG A 86 -19.52 -2.82 -2.24
C ARG A 86 -20.80 -2.06 -1.89
N GLN A 87 -20.77 -0.73 -1.99
CA GLN A 87 -21.92 0.12 -1.76
C GLN A 87 -22.07 1.09 -2.94
N GLU A 88 -23.30 1.46 -3.29
CA GLU A 88 -23.52 2.62 -4.15
C GLU A 88 -23.09 3.89 -3.41
N ASP A 89 -22.56 4.85 -4.15
CA ASP A 89 -22.31 6.18 -3.62
C ASP A 89 -23.65 6.84 -3.24
N PRO A 90 -23.75 7.42 -2.02
CA PRO A 90 -25.00 8.00 -1.52
C PRO A 90 -25.44 9.25 -2.29
N ASP A 91 -24.50 9.97 -2.94
CA ASP A 91 -24.74 11.22 -3.65
C ASP A 91 -24.90 11.00 -5.17
N ASP A 92 -24.20 10.00 -5.74
CA ASP A 92 -24.36 9.60 -7.14
C ASP A 92 -24.22 8.08 -7.35
N ARG A 93 -25.37 7.38 -7.40
CA ARG A 93 -25.48 5.92 -7.55
C ARG A 93 -24.76 5.31 -8.76
N ARG A 94 -24.27 6.13 -9.71
CA ARG A 94 -23.40 5.67 -10.80
C ARG A 94 -22.00 5.30 -10.32
N TYR A 95 -21.58 5.80 -9.16
CA TYR A 95 -20.29 5.48 -8.56
C TYR A 95 -20.42 4.36 -7.53
N MET A 96 -19.38 3.53 -7.50
CA MET A 96 -19.29 2.40 -6.60
C MET A 96 -18.22 2.67 -5.55
N MET A 97 -18.61 2.53 -4.29
CA MET A 97 -17.77 2.69 -3.12
C MET A 97 -17.30 1.33 -2.62
N LEU A 98 -16.07 1.29 -2.14
CA LEU A 98 -15.54 0.21 -1.33
C LEU A 98 -15.59 0.64 0.14
N LYS A 99 -16.43 -0.01 0.93
CA LYS A 99 -16.63 0.30 2.35
C LYS A 99 -16.06 -0.82 3.23
N LEU A 100 -15.35 -0.46 4.28
CA LEU A 100 -14.84 -1.42 5.26
C LEU A 100 -15.99 -2.01 6.08
N THR A 101 -15.90 -3.31 6.35
CA THR A 101 -16.71 -3.96 7.38
C THR A 101 -16.08 -3.75 8.76
N ASN A 102 -16.73 -4.23 9.82
CA ASN A 102 -16.12 -4.28 11.15
C ASN A 102 -14.81 -5.07 11.13
N LEU A 103 -14.78 -6.21 10.41
CA LEU A 103 -13.56 -7.00 10.21
C LEU A 103 -12.48 -6.19 9.48
N GLY A 104 -12.86 -5.42 8.46
CA GLY A 104 -11.95 -4.52 7.75
C GLY A 104 -11.34 -3.45 8.66
N LEU A 105 -12.16 -2.82 9.50
CA LEU A 105 -11.71 -1.79 10.46
C LEU A 105 -10.79 -2.37 11.55
N GLU A 106 -11.11 -3.55 12.08
CA GLU A 106 -10.23 -4.25 13.03
C GLU A 106 -8.91 -4.67 12.40
N THR A 107 -8.97 -5.11 11.14
CA THR A 107 -7.79 -5.49 10.37
C THR A 107 -6.92 -4.29 10.04
N GLU A 108 -7.52 -3.11 9.82
CA GLU A 108 -6.77 -1.87 9.59
C GLU A 108 -5.88 -1.51 10.78
N LYS A 109 -6.34 -1.70 12.02
CA LYS A 109 -5.52 -1.46 13.21
C LYS A 109 -4.25 -2.31 13.22
N LYS A 110 -4.36 -3.57 12.79
CA LYS A 110 -3.22 -4.49 12.64
C LYS A 110 -2.30 -4.05 11.50
N ILE A 111 -2.87 -3.64 10.38
CA ILE A 111 -2.13 -3.08 9.25
C ILE A 111 -1.32 -1.86 9.69
N ALA A 112 -1.95 -0.91 10.40
CA ALA A 112 -1.30 0.30 10.90
C ALA A 112 -0.14 -0.02 11.85
N GLU A 113 -0.33 -0.97 12.76
CA GLU A 113 0.74 -1.42 13.65
C GLU A 113 1.89 -2.10 12.86
N ALA A 114 1.57 -2.93 11.87
CA ALA A 114 2.58 -3.52 10.99
C ALA A 114 3.37 -2.47 10.19
N TYR A 115 2.72 -1.39 9.75
CA TYR A 115 3.40 -0.24 9.13
C TYR A 115 4.34 0.45 10.12
N LYS A 116 3.89 0.67 11.35
CA LYS A 116 4.66 1.32 12.41
C LYS A 116 5.90 0.50 12.79
N ILE A 117 5.74 -0.80 13.03
CA ILE A 117 6.85 -1.72 13.33
C ILE A 117 7.86 -1.71 12.20
N ARG A 118 7.40 -1.87 10.95
CA ARG A 118 8.29 -1.86 9.78
C ARG A 118 9.03 -0.54 9.64
N PHE A 119 8.34 0.59 9.82
CA PHE A 119 8.96 1.90 9.75
C PHE A 119 10.04 2.05 10.83
N SER A 120 9.73 1.69 12.08
CA SER A 120 10.68 1.75 13.19
C SER A 120 11.95 0.92 12.94
N VAL A 121 11.83 -0.25 12.30
CA VAL A 121 12.99 -1.06 11.93
C VAL A 121 13.83 -0.35 10.86
N ILE A 122 13.18 0.14 9.81
CA ILE A 122 13.88 0.83 8.70
C ILE A 122 14.54 2.13 9.17
N SER A 123 13.88 2.87 10.06
CA SER A 123 14.34 4.20 10.52
C SER A 123 15.34 4.14 11.67
N SER A 124 15.54 2.99 12.31
CA SER A 124 16.36 2.88 13.54
C SER A 124 17.81 3.33 13.39
N GLU A 125 18.36 3.25 12.18
CA GLU A 125 19.75 3.61 11.87
C GLU A 125 19.89 4.97 11.17
N PHE A 126 18.80 5.74 11.06
CA PHE A 126 18.78 7.03 10.37
C PHE A 126 18.23 8.12 11.28
N SER A 127 18.78 9.32 11.15
CA SER A 127 18.17 10.52 11.72
C SER A 127 16.92 10.94 10.94
N ASP A 128 16.04 11.69 11.59
CA ASP A 128 14.85 12.26 10.92
C ASP A 128 15.21 13.13 9.71
N HIS A 129 16.36 13.81 9.76
CA HIS A 129 16.85 14.63 8.65
C HIS A 129 17.23 13.77 7.44
N GLU A 130 17.98 12.68 7.63
CA GLU A 130 18.36 11.75 6.56
C GLU A 130 17.12 11.10 5.92
N LEU A 131 16.12 10.76 6.73
CA LEU A 131 14.87 10.17 6.24
C LEU A 131 14.06 11.15 5.38
N GLU A 132 13.96 12.42 5.80
CA GLU A 132 13.26 13.44 5.03
C GLU A 132 14.02 13.80 3.74
N GLU A 133 15.35 13.87 3.79
CA GLU A 133 16.17 14.10 2.61
C GLU A 133 16.04 12.93 1.61
N PHE A 134 16.09 11.69 2.09
CA PHE A 134 15.88 10.50 1.27
C PHE A 134 14.50 10.50 0.63
N ARG A 135 13.45 10.84 1.40
CA ARG A 135 12.08 10.98 0.88
C ARG A 135 12.00 12.04 -0.22
N ALA A 136 12.64 13.20 -0.03
CA ALA A 136 12.68 14.25 -1.04
C ALA A 136 13.36 13.79 -2.33
N TYR A 137 14.45 13.02 -2.23
CA TYR A 137 15.09 12.42 -3.41
C TYR A 137 14.19 11.42 -4.12
N LEU A 138 13.50 10.53 -3.39
CA LEU A 138 12.56 9.57 -4.00
C LEU A 138 11.41 10.28 -4.74
N LEU A 139 10.82 11.31 -4.14
CA LEU A 139 9.78 12.12 -4.79
C LEU A 139 10.31 12.81 -6.05
N ARG A 140 11.54 13.34 -6.01
CA ARG A 140 12.19 13.93 -7.18
C ARG A 140 12.40 12.90 -8.28
N PHE A 141 12.81 11.67 -7.96
CA PHE A 141 12.93 10.59 -8.93
C PHE A 141 11.58 10.25 -9.56
N LEU A 142 10.52 10.10 -8.76
CA LEU A 142 9.18 9.83 -9.28
C LEU A 142 8.71 10.92 -10.24
N ASN A 143 8.84 12.20 -9.85
CA ASN A 143 8.44 13.33 -10.69
C ASN A 143 9.20 13.43 -12.03
N ILE A 144 10.43 12.91 -12.12
CA ILE A 144 11.21 12.88 -13.37
C ILE A 144 10.74 11.74 -14.28
N LEU A 145 10.19 10.67 -13.70
CA LEU A 145 9.81 9.44 -14.40
C LEU A 145 8.31 9.34 -14.75
N SER A 146 7.47 10.17 -14.12
CA SER A 146 6.03 10.35 -14.43
C SER A 146 5.82 11.18 -15.70
#